data_AF-A0A0A2M0H4-F1
#
_entry.id   AF-A0A0A2M0H4-F1
#
_cell.length_a   1.000
_cell.length_b   1.000
_cell.length_c   1.000
_cell.angle_alpha   90.00
_cell.angle_beta   90.00
_cell.angle_gamma   90.00
#
_symmetry.space_group_name_H-M   'P 1'
#
loop_
_entity.id
_entity.type
_entity.pdbx_description
1 polymer ?
#
loop_
_entity_poly.entity_id
_entity_poly.type
_entity_poly.pdbx_seq_one_letter_code
_entity_poly.pdbx_strand_id
1 'polypeptide(L)'
;MLGIQMLFTKNGIECSDSWKLIWCFTWIGMLLLPFLFIKNLKKIKSQQSLKTKLILFNLLEYIFIQASLASLITDGKTLCYGSVGQNGLEFVFTGWLALPILLIFSYIFKILSDNN
;
A
#
# COMPACT_ATOMS: atom_id res chain seq x y z
N MET A 1 -2.90 -6.43 -8.28
CA MET A 1 -4.22 -6.13 -7.69
C MET A 1 -5.39 -6.88 -8.35
N LEU A 2 -5.28 -7.32 -9.60
CA LEU A 2 -6.36 -8.05 -10.32
C LEU A 2 -6.92 -9.28 -9.57
N GLY A 3 -6.09 -10.01 -8.82
CA GLY A 3 -6.53 -11.24 -8.13
C GLY A 3 -7.51 -11.02 -6.95
N ILE A 4 -7.35 -9.93 -6.18
CA ILE A 4 -8.22 -9.67 -5.02
C ILE A 4 -9.60 -9.18 -5.48
N GLN A 5 -9.64 -8.33 -6.51
CA GLN A 5 -10.88 -7.92 -7.15
C GLN A 5 -11.65 -9.13 -7.71
N MET A 6 -10.96 -10.05 -8.42
CA MET A 6 -11.58 -11.26 -8.94
C MET A 6 -12.19 -12.16 -7.85
N LEU A 7 -11.56 -12.24 -6.67
CA LEU A 7 -12.09 -13.00 -5.53
C LEU A 7 -13.42 -12.42 -5.02
N PHE A 8 -13.51 -11.08 -4.89
CA PHE A 8 -14.74 -10.43 -4.47
C PHE A 8 -15.86 -10.52 -5.52
N THR A 9 -15.51 -10.39 -6.80
CA THR A 9 -16.47 -10.58 -7.90
C THR A 9 -17.00 -12.01 -7.97
N LYS A 10 -16.15 -13.02 -7.69
CA LYS A 10 -16.60 -14.41 -7.57
C LYS A 10 -17.60 -14.63 -6.44
N ASN A 11 -17.55 -13.81 -5.40
CA ASN A 11 -18.50 -13.83 -4.28
C ASN A 11 -19.76 -12.95 -4.53
N GLY A 12 -19.97 -12.47 -5.76
CA GLY A 12 -21.16 -11.71 -6.13
C GLY A 12 -21.09 -10.21 -5.84
N ILE A 13 -19.94 -9.68 -5.43
CA ILE A 13 -19.75 -8.24 -5.25
C ILE A 13 -19.42 -7.60 -6.60
N GLU A 14 -20.09 -6.49 -6.95
CA GLU A 14 -19.76 -5.77 -8.17
C GLU A 14 -18.29 -5.36 -8.21
N CYS A 15 -17.70 -5.42 -9.40
CA CYS A 15 -16.30 -5.10 -9.64
C CYS A 15 -15.94 -3.69 -9.12
N SER A 16 -16.78 -2.69 -9.42
CA SER A 16 -16.56 -1.30 -9.00
C SER A 16 -16.61 -1.14 -7.48
N ASP A 17 -17.48 -1.87 -6.79
CA ASP A 17 -17.58 -1.82 -5.33
C ASP A 17 -16.44 -2.58 -4.65
N SER A 18 -15.94 -3.64 -5.28
CA SER A 18 -14.75 -4.35 -4.84
C SER A 18 -13.52 -3.42 -4.81
N TRP A 19 -13.36 -2.55 -5.81
CA TRP A 19 -12.29 -1.56 -5.82
C TRP A 19 -12.44 -0.50 -4.72
N LYS A 20 -13.65 0.00 -4.46
CA LYS A 20 -13.90 0.92 -3.34
C LYS A 20 -13.50 0.29 -2.00
N LEU A 21 -13.85 -0.98 -1.80
CA LEU A 21 -13.45 -1.71 -0.59
C LEU A 21 -11.94 -1.84 -0.48
N ILE A 22 -11.27 -2.27 -1.55
CA ILE A 22 -9.80 -2.38 -1.59
C ILE A 22 -9.15 -1.05 -1.23
N TRP A 23 -9.63 0.05 -1.80
CA TRP A 23 -9.09 1.39 -1.51
C TRP A 23 -9.33 1.83 -0.08
N CYS A 24 -10.52 1.56 0.47
CA CYS A 24 -10.78 1.82 1.88
C CYS A 24 -9.79 1.08 2.79
N PHE A 25 -9.55 -0.21 2.52
CA PHE A 25 -8.57 -1.00 3.26
C PHE A 25 -7.14 -0.49 3.08
N THR A 26 -6.75 -0.08 1.88
CA THR A 26 -5.38 0.42 1.64
C THR A 26 -5.15 1.77 2.30
N TRP A 27 -6.15 2.65 2.34
CA TRP A 27 -6.07 3.92 3.08
C TRP A 27 -5.88 3.71 4.57
N ILE A 28 -6.69 2.81 5.15
CA ILE A 28 -6.56 2.41 6.56
C ILE A 28 -5.18 1.77 6.81
N GLY A 29 -4.75 0.88 5.91
CA GLY A 29 -3.45 0.22 5.97
C GLY A 29 -2.28 1.19 5.95
N MET A 30 -2.27 2.15 5.03
CA MET A 30 -1.25 3.19 4.87
C MET A 30 -1.07 4.03 6.15
N LEU A 31 -2.15 4.29 6.90
CA LEU A 31 -2.05 5.06 8.15
C LEU A 31 -1.69 4.18 9.35
N LEU A 32 -2.24 2.98 9.44
CA LEU A 32 -2.05 2.09 10.59
C LEU A 32 -0.69 1.39 10.57
N LEU A 33 -0.20 0.98 9.41
CA LEU A 33 0.99 0.15 9.30
C LEU A 33 2.27 0.85 9.81
N PRO A 34 2.54 2.14 9.51
CA PRO A 34 3.68 2.86 10.08
C PRO A 34 3.60 2.95 11.61
N PHE A 35 2.41 3.21 12.14
CA PHE A 35 2.19 3.29 13.59
C PHE A 35 2.46 1.96 14.29
N LEU A 36 1.94 0.85 13.74
CA LEU A 36 2.19 -0.49 14.26
C LEU A 36 3.67 -0.87 14.18
N PHE A 37 4.35 -0.48 13.10
CA PHE A 37 5.77 -0.74 12.93
C PHE A 37 6.61 0.00 13.97
N ILE A 38 6.39 1.31 14.17
CA ILE A 38 7.09 2.12 15.19
C ILE A 38 6.90 1.51 16.58
N LYS A 39 5.66 1.12 16.94
CA LYS A 39 5.37 0.51 18.24
C LYS A 39 6.13 -0.81 18.46
N ASN A 40 6.33 -1.57 17.39
CA ASN A 40 7.02 -2.85 17.43
C ASN A 40 8.54 -2.72 17.32
N LEU A 41 9.06 -1.57 16.88
CA LEU A 41 10.47 -1.33 16.64
C LEU A 41 11.30 -1.52 17.92
N LYS A 42 10.80 -1.01 19.06
CA LYS A 42 11.42 -1.15 20.39
C LYS A 42 11.53 -2.60 20.89
N LYS A 43 10.78 -3.54 20.32
CA LYS A 43 10.76 -4.95 20.73
C LYS A 43 11.74 -5.81 19.93
N ILE A 44 12.34 -5.27 18.87
CA ILE A 44 13.22 -6.02 17.98
C ILE A 44 14.65 -5.94 18.49
N LYS A 45 15.16 -7.07 19.01
CA LYS A 45 16.53 -7.15 19.56
C LYS A 45 17.59 -7.56 18.54
N SER A 46 17.20 -8.21 17.45
CA SER A 46 18.11 -8.75 16.43
C SER A 46 18.11 -7.88 15.18
N GLN A 47 19.30 -7.47 14.71
CA GLN A 47 19.46 -6.71 13.47
C GLN A 47 18.92 -7.46 12.24
N GLN A 48 19.08 -8.79 12.19
CA GLN A 48 18.55 -9.60 11.10
C GLN A 48 17.02 -9.58 11.09
N SER A 49 16.40 -9.69 12.27
CA SER A 49 14.93 -9.59 12.41
C SER A 49 14.42 -8.20 12.03
N LEU A 50 15.17 -7.15 12.39
CA LEU A 50 14.86 -5.76 12.02
C LEU A 50 14.85 -5.60 10.49
N LYS A 51 15.89 -6.08 9.81
CA LYS A 51 16.01 -6.00 8.36
C LYS A 51 14.85 -6.71 7.64
N THR A 52 14.51 -7.93 8.04
CA THR A 52 13.37 -8.67 7.45
C THR A 52 12.05 -7.93 7.67
N LYS A 53 11.81 -7.42 8.87
CA LYS A 53 10.60 -6.66 9.18
C LYS A 53 10.52 -5.34 8.41
N LEU A 54 11.66 -4.66 8.21
CA LEU A 54 11.72 -3.41 7.45
C LEU A 54 11.45 -3.65 5.96
N ILE A 55 11.97 -4.76 5.39
CA ILE A 55 11.65 -5.17 4.01
C ILE A 55 10.15 -5.45 3.88
N LEU A 56 9.56 -6.21 4.81
CA LEU A 56 8.12 -6.50 4.81
C LEU A 56 7.27 -5.23 4.96
N PHE A 57 7.69 -4.32 5.85
CA PHE A 57 7.04 -3.02 6.00
C PHE A 57 7.07 -2.24 4.68
N ASN A 58 8.26 -2.08 4.09
CA ASN A 58 8.42 -1.32 2.84
C ASN A 58 7.58 -1.90 1.71
N LEU A 59 7.52 -3.23 1.60
CA LEU A 59 6.70 -3.90 0.58
C LEU A 59 5.21 -3.65 0.78
N LEU A 60 4.69 -3.83 2.01
CA LEU A 60 3.27 -3.64 2.30
C LEU A 60 2.86 -2.19 2.19
N GLU A 61 3.67 -1.29 2.76
CA GLU A 61 3.43 0.15 2.74
C GLU A 61 3.48 0.69 1.31
N TYR A 62 4.40 0.20 0.46
CA TYR A 62 4.41 0.51 -0.97
C TYR A 62 3.08 0.18 -1.65
N ILE A 63 2.56 -1.03 -1.41
CA ILE A 63 1.29 -1.47 -1.99
C ILE A 63 0.14 -0.60 -1.49
N PHE A 64 0.13 -0.26 -0.19
CA PHE A 64 -0.92 0.59 0.38
C PHE A 64 -0.88 2.02 -0.15
N ILE A 65 0.28 2.65 -0.21
CA ILE A 65 0.44 4.00 -0.76
C ILE A 65 0.06 4.02 -2.24
N GLN A 66 0.63 3.11 -3.05
CA GLN A 66 0.35 3.04 -4.49
C GLN A 66 -1.15 2.88 -4.76
N ALA A 67 -1.81 1.98 -4.03
CA ALA A 67 -3.24 1.73 -4.17
C ALA A 67 -4.11 2.91 -3.74
N SER A 68 -3.75 3.55 -2.62
CA SER A 68 -4.50 4.67 -2.07
C SER A 68 -4.37 5.90 -2.96
N LEU A 69 -3.17 6.16 -3.50
CA LEU A 69 -2.96 7.22 -4.49
C LEU A 69 -3.69 6.93 -5.81
N ALA A 70 -3.76 5.67 -6.24
CA ALA A 70 -4.53 5.29 -7.42
C ALA A 70 -6.02 5.69 -7.30
N SER A 71 -6.61 5.58 -6.10
CA SER A 71 -7.99 5.99 -5.86
C SER A 71 -8.27 7.49 -6.09
N LEU A 72 -7.23 8.33 -6.13
CA LEU A 72 -7.36 9.77 -6.38
C LEU A 72 -7.34 10.13 -7.88
N ILE A 73 -6.86 9.22 -8.72
CA ILE A 73 -6.66 9.47 -10.16
C ILE A 73 -7.53 8.58 -11.04
N THR A 74 -8.08 7.49 -10.51
CA THR A 74 -9.02 6.60 -11.21
C THR A 74 -10.20 6.23 -10.31
N ASP A 75 -11.32 5.82 -10.92
CA ASP A 75 -12.48 5.26 -10.22
C ASP A 75 -12.69 3.76 -10.53
N GLY A 76 -13.49 3.10 -9.69
CA GLY A 76 -13.74 1.66 -9.81
C GLY A 76 -14.50 1.29 -11.09
N LYS A 77 -15.30 2.20 -11.66
CA LYS A 77 -16.03 1.96 -12.91
C LYS A 77 -15.10 1.95 -14.11
N THR A 78 -14.15 2.89 -14.15
CA THR A 78 -13.12 3.02 -15.18
C THR A 78 -12.16 1.84 -15.14
N LEU A 79 -11.81 1.35 -13.95
CA LEU A 79 -11.00 0.14 -13.79
C LEU A 79 -11.70 -1.13 -14.25
N CYS A 80 -13.01 -1.23 -14.08
CA CYS A 80 -13.79 -2.43 -14.40
C CYS A 80 -14.35 -2.47 -15.83
N TYR A 81 -14.70 -1.31 -16.37
CA TYR A 81 -15.49 -1.20 -17.59
C TYR A 81 -14.88 -0.21 -18.61
N GLY A 82 -13.82 0.50 -18.24
CA GLY A 82 -13.09 1.37 -19.17
C GLY A 82 -12.36 0.55 -20.23
N SER A 83 -12.54 0.90 -21.50
CA SER A 83 -12.04 0.13 -22.65
C SER A 83 -10.64 0.54 -23.13
N VAL A 84 -9.88 1.35 -22.40
CA VAL A 84 -8.70 2.01 -22.95
C VAL A 84 -7.50 1.80 -22.04
N GLY A 85 -6.36 1.39 -22.61
CA GLY A 85 -5.12 0.98 -21.94
C GLY A 85 -4.40 2.05 -21.08
N GLN A 86 -5.10 3.07 -20.58
CA GLN A 86 -4.59 4.10 -19.66
C GLN A 86 -4.49 3.64 -18.21
N ASN A 87 -5.29 2.66 -17.78
CA ASN A 87 -5.33 2.21 -16.38
C ASN A 87 -3.94 1.75 -15.88
N GLY A 88 -3.08 1.20 -16.75
CA GLY A 88 -1.74 0.76 -16.37
C GLY A 88 -0.74 1.90 -16.08
N LEU A 89 -0.87 3.03 -16.78
CA LEU A 89 0.06 4.16 -16.64
C LEU A 89 -0.14 4.88 -15.31
N GLU A 90 -1.38 5.00 -14.88
CA GLU A 90 -1.78 5.58 -13.59
C GLU A 90 -1.19 4.80 -12.41
N PHE A 91 -1.25 3.47 -12.45
CA PHE A 91 -0.62 2.62 -11.42
C PHE A 91 0.91 2.72 -11.41
N VAL A 92 1.54 2.91 -12.57
CA VAL A 92 3.01 3.12 -12.65
C VAL A 92 3.36 4.46 -12.02
N PHE A 93 2.61 5.52 -12.33
CA PHE A 93 2.82 6.85 -11.78
C PHE A 93 2.64 6.89 -10.26
N THR A 94 1.58 6.26 -9.74
CA THR A 94 1.36 6.18 -8.28
C THR A 94 2.38 5.31 -7.58
N GLY A 95 2.90 4.28 -8.26
CA GLY A 95 4.03 3.50 -7.76
C GLY A 95 5.29 4.35 -7.64
N TRP A 96 5.56 5.19 -8.64
CA TRP A 96 6.69 6.12 -8.60
C TRP A 96 6.56 7.15 -7.47
N LEU A 97 5.35 7.68 -7.23
CA LEU A 97 5.06 8.57 -6.11
C LEU A 97 5.10 7.89 -4.73
N ALA A 98 4.90 6.58 -4.66
CA ALA A 98 5.00 5.85 -3.40
C ALA A 98 6.45 5.77 -2.88
N LEU A 99 7.44 5.73 -3.78
CA LEU A 99 8.86 5.62 -3.44
C LEU A 99 9.39 6.77 -2.55
N PRO A 100 9.19 8.06 -2.86
CA PRO A 100 9.65 9.14 -1.99
C PRO A 100 9.00 9.10 -0.60
N ILE A 101 7.72 8.70 -0.51
CA ILE A 101 7.02 8.56 0.78
C ILE A 101 7.66 7.44 1.62
N LEU A 102 7.99 6.30 0.99
CA LEU A 102 8.72 5.21 1.65
C LEU A 102 10.12 5.60 2.12
N LEU A 103 10.82 6.42 1.34
CA LEU A 103 12.14 6.93 1.75
C LEU A 103 12.03 7.79 3.00
N ILE A 104 10.99 8.64 3.09
CA ILE A 104 10.71 9.44 4.30
C ILE A 104 10.45 8.52 5.50
N PHE A 105 9.59 7.49 5.37
CA PHE A 105 9.35 6.54 6.45
C PHE A 105 10.60 5.78 6.86
N SER A 106 11.38 5.30 5.89
CA SER A 106 12.64 4.60 6.15
C SER A 106 13.64 5.47 6.91
N TYR A 107 13.71 6.76 6.57
CA TYR A 107 14.55 7.73 7.27
C TYR A 107 14.08 7.97 8.70
N ILE A 108 12.77 8.16 8.92
CA ILE A 108 12.18 8.30 10.25
C ILE A 108 12.48 7.06 11.11
N PHE A 109 12.33 5.86 10.55
CA PHE A 109 12.60 4.62 11.28
C PHE A 109 14.06 4.45 11.63
N LYS A 110 14.98 4.89 10.76
CA LYS A 110 16.42 4.90 11.08
C LYS A 110 16.70 5.79 12.28
N ILE A 111 16.22 7.04 12.28
CA ILE A 111 16.40 7.97 13.40
C ILE A 111 15.81 7.39 14.71
N LEU A 112 14.62 6.81 14.64
CA LEU A 112 13.98 6.21 15.81
C LEU A 112 14.70 4.95 16.30
N SER A 113 15.33 4.20 15.40
CA SER A 113 16.14 3.03 15.76
C SER A 113 17.47 3.41 16.38
N ASP A 114 18.11 4.49 15.92
CA ASP A 114 19.41 4.94 16.43
C ASP A 114 19.29 5.66 17.80
N ASN A 115 18.10 6.20 18.11
CA ASN A 115 17.79 6.89 19.37
C ASN A 115 17.22 5.98 20.49
N ASN A 116 17.00 4.68 20.23
CA ASN A 116 16.59 3.70 21.26
C ASN A 116 17.75 2.78 21.63
#